data_AF-A0A9Q0XYQ9-F1
#
_entry.id   AF-A0A9Q0XYQ9-F1
#
_cell.length_a   1.000
_cell.length_b   1.000
_cell.length_c   1.000
_cell.angle_alpha   90.00
_cell.angle_beta   90.00
_cell.angle_gamma   90.00
#
_symmetry.space_group_name_H-M   'P 1'
#
loop_
_entity.id
_entity.type
_entity.pdbx_description
1 polymer ?
#
loop_
_entity_poly.entity_id
_entity_poly.type
_entity_poly.pdbx_seq_one_letter_code
_entity_poly.pdbx_strand_id
1 'polypeptide(L)'
;MGFIPSLLQRSKEAWHKPSSNPLILRRIDNMYKTHGEGTTFLSKHPLLNSVIVDATQNRSKSHSATAPSNKESRKLHLIGRHHYSLTSFSLQALNYLCAMEAFMRHILLKSVPLFDFLLDEQKSKILSYHTEVMSLLDYEMITSCHIVDAASKQIATAVHLRRHAWLRTATITDDARNCIIITRLMGRAFLLP
;
A
#
# COMPACT_ATOMS: atom_id res chain seq x y z
N MET A 1 23.54 8.09 8.32
CA MET A 1 22.52 9.00 8.89
C MET A 1 21.79 8.31 10.03
N GLY A 2 21.49 9.02 11.12
CA GLY A 2 20.66 8.50 12.22
C GLY A 2 19.17 8.63 11.91
N PHE A 3 18.33 7.87 12.61
CA PHE A 3 16.87 7.96 12.46
C PHE A 3 16.38 9.31 12.98
N ILE A 4 15.48 9.98 12.24
CA ILE A 4 14.94 11.29 12.62
C ILE A 4 14.20 11.17 13.97
N PRO A 5 14.61 11.88 15.04
CA PRO A 5 14.08 11.65 16.39
C PRO A 5 12.56 11.79 16.51
N SER A 6 11.96 12.76 15.82
CA SER A 6 10.50 12.97 15.82
C SER A 6 9.74 11.81 15.18
N LEU A 7 10.29 11.19 14.13
CA LEU A 7 9.71 9.99 13.52
C LEU A 7 9.87 8.79 14.45
N LEU A 8 11.02 8.67 15.14
CA LEU A 8 11.29 7.56 16.05
C LEU A 8 10.30 7.57 17.22
N GLN A 9 10.06 8.76 17.77
CA GLN A 9 9.14 8.98 18.86
C GLN A 9 7.71 8.54 18.47
N ARG A 10 7.22 8.98 17.30
CA ARG A 10 5.90 8.56 16.78
C ARG A 10 5.80 7.05 16.57
N SER A 11 6.87 6.42 16.06
CA SER A 11 6.91 4.96 15.91
C SER A 11 6.80 4.25 17.25
N LYS A 12 7.47 4.74 18.29
CA LYS A 12 7.42 4.16 19.65
C LYS A 12 6.07 4.33 20.31
N GLU A 13 5.41 5.48 20.13
CA GLU A 13 4.06 5.75 20.65
C GLU A 13 3.04 4.71 20.17
N ALA A 14 3.11 4.32 18.89
CA ALA A 14 2.27 3.27 18.35
C ALA A 14 2.47 1.91 19.07
N TRP A 15 3.70 1.60 19.52
CA TRP A 15 4.00 0.34 20.19
C TRP A 15 3.56 0.30 21.65
N HIS A 16 3.41 1.44 22.31
CA HIS A 16 3.00 1.50 23.72
C HIS A 16 1.55 1.04 23.95
N LYS A 17 0.66 1.21 22.95
CA LYS A 17 -0.76 0.77 23.02
C LYS A 17 -1.25 0.19 21.68
N PRO A 18 -0.76 -1.00 21.28
CA PRO A 18 -1.03 -1.55 19.95
C PRO A 18 -2.51 -1.81 19.68
N SER A 19 -3.29 -2.15 20.72
CA SER A 19 -4.73 -2.41 20.62
C SER A 19 -5.60 -1.17 20.48
N SER A 20 -5.07 0.01 20.80
CA SER A 20 -5.82 1.28 20.81
C SER A 20 -5.56 2.13 19.58
N ASN A 21 -4.63 1.72 18.71
CA ASN A 21 -4.32 2.46 17.50
C ASN A 21 -5.44 2.30 16.49
N PRO A 22 -6.11 3.39 16.08
CA PRO A 22 -7.03 3.33 14.96
C PRO A 22 -6.24 2.95 13.71
N LEU A 23 -6.80 2.04 12.91
CA LEU A 23 -6.22 1.52 11.67
C LEU A 23 -5.63 2.66 10.81
N ILE A 24 -6.49 3.60 10.42
CA ILE A 24 -6.17 4.85 9.73
C ILE A 24 -7.26 5.86 10.14
N LEU A 25 -6.87 7.09 10.50
CA LEU A 25 -7.83 8.16 10.76
C LEU A 25 -8.50 8.57 9.43
N ARG A 26 -9.85 8.52 9.35
CA ARG A 26 -10.62 8.85 8.13
C ARG A 26 -10.25 10.19 7.49
N ARG A 27 -9.86 11.18 8.30
CA ARG A 27 -9.39 12.48 7.82
C ARG A 27 -8.14 12.37 6.96
N ILE A 28 -7.20 11.52 7.37
CA ILE A 28 -5.93 11.32 6.67
C ILE A 28 -6.15 10.49 5.40
N ASP A 29 -7.04 9.50 5.46
CA ASP A 29 -7.45 8.70 4.30
C ASP A 29 -8.01 9.58 3.16
N ASN A 30 -8.82 10.60 3.49
CA ASN A 30 -9.34 11.53 2.50
C ASN A 30 -8.28 12.42 1.83
N MET A 31 -7.18 12.73 2.52
CA MET A 31 -6.14 13.63 2.02
C MET A 31 -5.35 13.02 0.85
N TYR A 32 -5.17 11.70 0.86
CA TYR A 32 -4.34 10.99 -0.10
C TYR A 32 -5.15 10.15 -1.10
N LYS A 33 -6.46 10.43 -1.23
CA LYS A 33 -7.30 9.70 -2.19
C LYS A 33 -6.75 9.85 -3.60
N THR A 34 -6.49 8.71 -4.21
CA THR A 34 -6.06 8.64 -5.61
C THR A 34 -7.28 8.54 -6.52
N HIS A 35 -7.27 9.33 -7.59
CA HIS A 35 -8.29 9.30 -8.64
C HIS A 35 -7.63 8.84 -9.94
N GLY A 36 -8.25 7.91 -10.66
CA GLY A 36 -7.71 7.39 -11.92
C GLY A 36 -8.13 5.96 -12.19
N GLU A 37 -8.01 5.55 -13.45
CA GLU A 37 -8.18 4.15 -13.82
C GLU A 37 -7.04 3.32 -13.20
N GLY A 38 -7.37 2.12 -12.71
CA GLY A 38 -6.39 1.21 -12.12
C GLY A 38 -6.02 1.48 -10.66
N THR A 39 -6.42 2.58 -10.02
CA THR A 39 -6.13 2.85 -8.60
C THR A 39 -7.22 2.36 -7.64
N THR A 40 -8.35 1.88 -8.17
CA THR A 40 -9.54 1.50 -7.38
C THR A 40 -9.26 0.42 -6.34
N PHE A 41 -8.22 -0.41 -6.53
CA PHE A 41 -7.81 -1.43 -5.56
C PHE A 41 -7.24 -0.81 -4.28
N LEU A 42 -6.73 0.42 -4.31
CA LEU A 42 -6.22 1.11 -3.12
C LEU A 42 -7.37 1.57 -2.22
N SER A 43 -8.50 1.97 -2.81
CA SER A 43 -9.66 2.48 -2.07
C SER A 43 -10.66 1.38 -1.66
N LYS A 44 -10.62 0.21 -2.31
CA LYS A 44 -11.56 -0.88 -2.06
C LYS A 44 -10.81 -2.17 -1.84
N HIS A 45 -11.17 -2.89 -0.79
CA HIS A 45 -10.72 -4.26 -0.64
C HIS A 45 -11.18 -5.10 -1.82
N PRO A 46 -10.37 -6.07 -2.29
CA PRO A 46 -10.78 -7.04 -3.28
C PRO A 46 -12.06 -7.72 -2.79
N LEU A 47 -13.05 -7.76 -3.67
CA LEU A 47 -14.34 -8.39 -3.40
C LEU A 47 -14.12 -9.87 -3.15
N LEU A 48 -14.95 -10.43 -2.27
CA LEU A 48 -15.05 -11.85 -1.99
C LEU A 48 -15.84 -12.56 -3.10
N ASN A 49 -15.55 -12.27 -4.36
CA ASN A 49 -16.23 -12.89 -5.51
C ASN A 49 -15.51 -14.21 -5.79
N SER A 50 -16.05 -15.31 -5.30
CA SER A 50 -15.38 -16.60 -5.38
C SER A 50 -16.34 -17.75 -5.08
N VAL A 51 -16.32 -18.78 -5.93
CA VAL A 51 -16.95 -20.09 -5.72
C VAL A 51 -16.65 -20.67 -4.33
N ILE A 52 -15.47 -20.39 -3.77
CA ILE A 52 -15.08 -20.86 -2.42
C ILE A 52 -15.88 -20.19 -1.30
N VAL A 53 -16.21 -18.90 -1.45
CA VAL A 53 -17.05 -18.20 -0.48
C VAL A 53 -18.46 -18.81 -0.55
N ASP A 54 -18.99 -19.02 -1.75
CA ASP A 54 -20.29 -19.66 -1.96
C ASP A 54 -20.32 -21.10 -1.41
N ALA A 55 -19.27 -21.90 -1.66
CA ALA A 55 -19.13 -23.27 -1.16
C ALA A 55 -19.04 -23.32 0.37
N THR A 56 -18.40 -22.33 1.01
CA THR A 56 -18.37 -22.21 2.48
C THR A 56 -19.69 -21.73 3.06
N GLN A 57 -20.44 -20.90 2.31
CA GLN A 57 -21.68 -20.27 2.75
C GLN A 57 -22.90 -21.19 2.61
N ASN A 58 -22.92 -22.17 1.70
CA ASN A 58 -24.05 -23.10 1.53
C ASN A 58 -24.46 -23.85 2.80
N ARG A 59 -23.61 -23.90 3.85
CA ARG A 59 -23.97 -24.45 5.17
C ARG A 59 -24.61 -23.45 6.14
N SER A 60 -24.48 -22.16 5.92
CA SER A 60 -25.12 -21.12 6.76
C SER A 60 -26.24 -20.47 5.97
N LYS A 61 -27.48 -20.54 6.47
CA LYS A 61 -28.69 -19.91 5.87
C LYS A 61 -28.65 -18.36 5.81
N SER A 62 -27.47 -17.74 5.85
CA SER A 62 -27.24 -16.31 5.74
C SER A 62 -26.31 -16.06 4.56
N HIS A 63 -26.89 -15.58 3.45
CA HIS A 63 -26.18 -15.19 2.21
C HIS A 63 -25.28 -13.94 2.37
N SER A 64 -24.79 -13.63 3.57
CA SER A 64 -24.03 -12.39 3.85
C SER A 64 -22.83 -12.58 4.78
N ALA A 65 -22.22 -13.78 4.81
CA ALA A 65 -21.04 -13.99 5.66
C ALA A 65 -19.85 -13.15 5.15
N THR A 66 -19.56 -12.05 5.83
CA THR A 66 -18.42 -11.14 5.55
C THR A 66 -17.08 -11.66 6.08
N ALA A 67 -17.08 -12.77 6.83
CA ALA A 67 -15.89 -13.39 7.41
C ALA A 67 -16.05 -14.91 7.57
N PRO A 68 -14.93 -15.67 7.65
CA PRO A 68 -14.97 -17.11 7.90
C PRO A 68 -15.65 -17.48 9.23
N SER A 69 -16.27 -18.67 9.26
CA SER A 69 -17.01 -19.20 10.42
C SER A 69 -16.10 -19.58 11.59
N ASN A 70 -14.93 -20.16 11.31
CA ASN A 70 -13.94 -20.55 12.30
C ASN A 70 -13.22 -19.33 12.92
N LYS A 71 -13.08 -19.29 14.24
CA LYS A 71 -12.39 -18.23 15.01
C LYS A 71 -10.98 -17.92 14.49
N GLU A 72 -10.17 -18.95 14.28
CA GLU A 72 -8.79 -18.75 13.81
C GLU A 72 -8.75 -18.24 12.36
N SER A 73 -9.67 -18.72 11.53
CA SER A 73 -9.81 -18.25 10.15
C SER A 73 -10.29 -16.80 10.10
N ARG A 74 -11.22 -16.41 10.98
CA ARG A 74 -11.66 -15.02 11.15
C ARG A 74 -10.50 -14.11 11.56
N LYS A 75 -9.65 -14.55 12.50
CA LYS A 75 -8.46 -13.80 12.92
C LYS A 75 -7.48 -13.58 11.76
N LEU A 76 -7.17 -14.62 10.99
CA LEU A 76 -6.32 -14.51 9.80
C LEU A 76 -6.91 -13.57 8.75
N HIS A 77 -8.22 -13.64 8.51
CA HIS A 77 -8.92 -12.74 7.61
C HIS A 77 -8.80 -11.27 8.06
N LEU A 78 -8.98 -11.00 9.35
CA LEU A 78 -8.84 -9.65 9.92
C LEU A 78 -7.41 -9.12 9.80
N ILE A 79 -6.40 -9.95 10.10
CA ILE A 79 -4.98 -9.59 9.93
C ILE A 79 -4.68 -9.21 8.49
N GLY A 80 -5.16 -10.01 7.52
CA GLY A 80 -4.96 -9.70 6.11
C GLY A 80 -5.75 -8.46 5.65
N ARG A 81 -6.97 -8.21 6.17
CA ARG A 81 -7.66 -6.93 5.90
C ARG A 81 -6.89 -5.75 6.45
N HIS A 82 -6.37 -5.86 7.67
CA HIS A 82 -5.61 -4.81 8.33
C HIS A 82 -4.35 -4.44 7.52
N HIS A 83 -3.54 -5.43 7.16
CA HIS A 83 -2.36 -5.22 6.32
C HIS A 83 -2.73 -4.61 4.98
N TYR A 84 -3.78 -5.11 4.32
CA TYR A 84 -4.22 -4.55 3.04
C TYR A 84 -4.55 -3.06 3.15
N SER A 85 -5.35 -2.66 4.15
CA SER A 85 -5.72 -1.26 4.37
C SER A 85 -4.51 -0.39 4.66
N LEU A 86 -3.65 -0.82 5.57
CA LEU A 86 -2.47 -0.07 5.97
C LEU A 86 -1.52 0.16 4.79
N THR A 87 -1.21 -0.90 4.04
CA THR A 87 -0.33 -0.81 2.88
C THR A 87 -0.96 -0.01 1.73
N SER A 88 -2.27 -0.13 1.51
CA SER A 88 -2.96 0.68 0.49
C SER A 88 -2.88 2.17 0.80
N PHE A 89 -3.04 2.53 2.08
CA PHE A 89 -2.86 3.91 2.54
C PHE A 89 -1.41 4.39 2.38
N SER A 90 -0.42 3.56 2.71
CA SER A 90 1.00 3.90 2.48
C SER A 90 1.28 4.18 1.00
N LEU A 91 0.72 3.39 0.08
CA LEU A 91 0.85 3.63 -1.37
C LEU A 91 0.16 4.92 -1.82
N GLN A 92 -1.01 5.24 -1.27
CA GLN A 92 -1.70 6.50 -1.53
C GLN A 92 -0.89 7.72 -1.07
N ALA A 93 -0.37 7.67 0.16
CA ALA A 93 0.50 8.72 0.69
C ALA A 93 1.80 8.85 -0.13
N LEU A 94 2.39 7.73 -0.54
CA LEU A 94 3.59 7.73 -1.38
C LEU A 94 3.34 8.31 -2.77
N ASN A 95 2.20 7.99 -3.40
CA ASN A 95 1.80 8.58 -4.67
C ASN A 95 1.72 10.12 -4.57
N TYR A 96 1.16 10.62 -3.47
CA TYR A 96 1.13 12.06 -3.23
C TYR A 96 2.53 12.66 -3.06
N LEU A 97 3.43 12.00 -2.32
CA LEU A 97 4.83 12.43 -2.19
C LEU A 97 5.54 12.48 -3.56
N CYS A 98 5.42 11.43 -4.37
CA CYS A 98 6.00 11.38 -5.72
C CYS A 98 5.46 12.52 -6.62
N ALA A 99 4.17 12.85 -6.50
CA ALA A 99 3.58 13.97 -7.23
C ALA A 99 4.17 15.32 -6.80
N MET A 100 4.41 15.51 -5.49
CA MET A 100 5.10 16.70 -4.97
C MET A 100 6.56 16.78 -5.45
N GLU A 101 7.29 15.66 -5.42
CA GLU A 101 8.67 15.56 -5.91
C GLU A 101 8.76 15.91 -7.40
N ALA A 102 7.84 15.39 -8.22
CA ALA A 102 7.76 15.72 -9.65
C ALA A 102 7.52 17.21 -9.88
N PHE A 103 6.63 17.83 -9.08
CA PHE A 103 6.38 19.27 -9.14
C PHE A 103 7.59 20.10 -8.69
N MET A 104 8.29 19.66 -7.64
CA MET A 104 9.51 20.30 -7.16
C MET A 104 10.61 20.27 -8.23
N ARG A 105 10.83 19.10 -8.86
CA ARG A 105 11.75 18.95 -9.98
C ARG A 105 11.42 19.92 -11.12
N HIS A 106 10.14 20.04 -11.47
CA HIS A 106 9.68 20.96 -12.51
C HIS A 106 10.01 22.43 -12.19
N ILE A 107 9.79 22.86 -10.94
CA ILE A 107 10.16 24.22 -10.51
C ILE A 107 11.67 24.43 -10.61
N LEU A 108 12.47 23.48 -10.14
CA LEU A 108 13.93 23.57 -10.16
C LEU A 108 14.51 23.58 -11.57
N LEU A 109 13.90 22.85 -12.50
CA LEU A 109 14.31 22.91 -13.92
C LEU A 109 13.96 24.26 -14.54
N LYS A 110 12.80 24.83 -14.18
CA LYS A 110 12.39 26.15 -14.63
C LYS A 110 13.20 27.30 -14.05
N SER A 111 13.87 27.10 -12.91
CA SER A 111 14.71 28.15 -12.31
C SER A 111 16.08 28.27 -12.97
N VAL A 112 16.56 27.24 -13.69
CA VAL A 112 17.90 27.23 -14.32
C VAL A 112 18.16 28.45 -15.22
N PRO A 113 17.24 28.85 -16.13
CA PRO A 113 17.47 30.03 -16.98
C PRO A 113 17.58 31.35 -16.17
N LEU A 114 17.03 31.40 -14.96
CA LEU A 114 17.15 32.60 -14.10
C LEU A 114 18.58 32.79 -13.58
N PHE A 115 19.40 31.74 -13.60
CA PHE A 115 20.79 31.80 -13.16
C PHE A 115 21.71 32.51 -14.16
N ASP A 116 21.27 32.71 -15.39
CA ASP A 116 22.04 33.43 -16.41
C ASP A 116 22.17 34.94 -16.12
N PHE A 117 21.33 35.49 -15.23
CA PHE A 117 21.39 36.89 -14.80
C PHE A 117 22.35 37.13 -13.62
N LEU A 118 23.02 36.08 -13.13
CA LEU A 118 23.93 36.16 -11.99
C LEU A 118 25.38 36.38 -12.43
N LEU A 119 26.20 36.90 -11.51
CA LEU A 119 27.65 36.96 -11.71
C LEU A 119 28.24 35.53 -11.75
N ASP A 120 29.30 35.32 -12.51
CA ASP A 120 29.88 33.98 -12.77
C ASP A 120 30.20 33.20 -11.48
N GLU A 121 30.73 33.87 -10.45
CA GLU A 121 31.05 33.23 -9.17
C GLU A 121 29.78 32.74 -8.45
N GLN A 122 28.70 33.53 -8.48
CA GLN A 122 27.41 33.19 -7.87
C GLN A 122 26.70 32.09 -8.67
N LYS A 123 26.78 32.17 -10.00
CA LYS A 123 26.23 31.19 -10.93
C LYS A 123 26.84 29.81 -10.70
N SER A 124 28.17 29.72 -10.60
CA SER A 124 28.88 28.46 -10.32
C SER A 124 28.43 27.81 -9.01
N LYS A 125 28.35 28.60 -7.93
CA LYS A 125 27.89 28.10 -6.61
C LYS A 125 26.45 27.59 -6.66
N ILE A 126 25.54 28.33 -7.29
CA ILE A 126 24.12 27.95 -7.38
C ILE A 126 23.92 26.72 -8.26
N LEU A 127 24.65 26.59 -9.37
CA LEU A 127 24.60 25.39 -10.22
C LEU A 127 25.12 24.14 -9.49
N SER A 128 26.11 24.29 -8.61
CA SER A 128 26.55 23.19 -7.72
C SER A 128 25.42 22.73 -6.82
N TYR A 129 24.76 23.65 -6.11
CA TYR A 129 23.62 23.30 -5.25
C TYR A 129 22.44 22.72 -6.04
N HIS A 130 22.17 23.25 -7.23
CA HIS A 130 21.13 22.72 -8.11
C HIS A 130 21.40 21.26 -8.46
N THR A 131 22.64 20.94 -8.83
CA THR A 131 23.05 19.57 -9.17
C THR A 131 22.94 18.62 -7.98
N GLU A 132 23.30 19.07 -6.78
CA GLU A 132 23.13 18.31 -5.54
C GLU A 132 21.64 18.03 -5.23
N VAL A 133 20.78 19.05 -5.35
CA VAL A 133 19.33 18.89 -5.12
C VAL A 133 18.70 17.96 -6.16
N MET A 134 19.10 18.07 -7.43
CA MET A 134 18.61 17.16 -8.48
C MET A 134 19.03 15.71 -8.20
N SER A 135 20.25 15.50 -7.72
CA SER A 135 20.73 14.18 -7.31
C SER A 135 19.91 13.64 -6.12
N LEU A 136 19.56 14.48 -5.15
CA LEU A 136 18.69 14.09 -4.03
C LEU A 136 17.32 13.63 -4.52
N LEU A 137 16.70 14.37 -5.44
CA LEU A 137 15.41 13.99 -6.03
C LEU A 137 15.48 12.67 -6.82
N ASP A 138 16.62 12.33 -7.42
CA ASP A 138 16.83 11.02 -8.05
C ASP A 138 16.89 9.90 -7.00
N TYR A 139 17.58 10.11 -5.88
CA TYR A 139 17.63 9.14 -4.77
C TYR A 139 16.26 8.95 -4.10
N GLU A 140 15.46 10.01 -3.95
CA GLU A 140 14.10 9.94 -3.44
C GLU A 140 13.20 9.10 -4.36
N MET A 141 13.27 9.30 -5.68
CA MET A 141 12.52 8.50 -6.65
C MET A 141 12.89 7.01 -6.58
N ILE A 142 14.20 6.68 -6.52
CA ILE A 142 14.66 5.29 -6.37
C ILE A 142 14.14 4.69 -5.07
N THR A 143 14.19 5.44 -3.97
CA THR A 143 13.68 5.01 -2.66
C THR A 143 12.18 4.75 -2.72
N SER A 144 11.42 5.63 -3.38
CA SER A 144 9.99 5.47 -3.63
C SER A 144 9.69 4.19 -4.41
N CYS A 145 10.47 3.85 -5.46
CA CYS A 145 10.33 2.57 -6.16
C CYS A 145 10.54 1.36 -5.24
N HIS A 146 11.55 1.39 -4.36
CA HIS A 146 11.78 0.31 -3.40
C HIS A 146 10.61 0.16 -2.41
N ILE A 147 10.03 1.29 -1.94
CA ILE A 147 8.86 1.26 -1.07
C ILE A 147 7.64 0.69 -1.80
N VAL A 148 7.41 1.07 -3.07
CA VAL A 148 6.31 0.52 -3.88
C VAL A 148 6.44 -0.99 -4.07
N ASP A 149 7.64 -1.49 -4.36
CA ASP A 149 7.88 -2.93 -4.51
C ASP A 149 7.59 -3.69 -3.19
N ALA A 150 8.11 -3.18 -2.07
CA ALA A 150 7.85 -3.75 -0.74
C ALA A 150 6.34 -3.73 -0.39
N ALA A 151 5.66 -2.62 -0.65
CA ALA A 151 4.22 -2.47 -0.42
C ALA A 151 3.41 -3.39 -1.33
N SER A 152 3.80 -3.57 -2.60
CA SER A 152 3.13 -4.48 -3.53
C SER A 152 3.20 -5.93 -3.02
N LYS A 153 4.36 -6.35 -2.50
CA LYS A 153 4.54 -7.66 -1.86
C LYS A 153 3.70 -7.79 -0.58
N GLN A 154 3.59 -6.73 0.23
CA GLN A 154 2.72 -6.74 1.41
C GLN A 154 1.23 -6.88 1.05
N ILE A 155 0.75 -6.20 0.00
CA ILE A 155 -0.61 -6.38 -0.52
C ILE A 155 -0.84 -7.82 -0.96
N ALA A 156 0.10 -8.40 -1.69
CA ALA A 156 0.01 -9.80 -2.11
C ALA A 156 -0.08 -10.76 -0.91
N THR A 157 0.76 -10.57 0.11
CA THR A 157 0.70 -11.32 1.38
C THR A 157 -0.63 -11.13 2.11
N ALA A 158 -1.14 -9.91 2.17
CA ALA A 158 -2.42 -9.59 2.80
C ALA A 158 -3.59 -10.32 2.11
N VAL A 159 -3.58 -10.37 0.77
CA VAL A 159 -4.58 -11.13 -0.01
C VAL A 159 -4.40 -12.64 0.21
N HIS A 160 -3.17 -13.14 0.20
CA HIS A 160 -2.87 -14.55 0.46
C HIS A 160 -3.38 -15.00 1.84
N LEU A 161 -3.12 -14.22 2.91
CA LEU A 161 -3.63 -14.50 4.25
C LEU A 161 -5.16 -14.61 4.30
N ARG A 162 -5.83 -13.68 3.62
CA ARG A 162 -7.30 -13.71 3.52
C ARG A 162 -7.80 -14.91 2.71
N ARG A 163 -7.12 -15.29 1.62
CA ARG A 163 -7.46 -16.49 0.82
C ARG A 163 -7.32 -17.74 1.67
N HIS A 164 -6.17 -17.89 2.33
CA HIS A 164 -5.89 -19.02 3.22
C HIS A 164 -6.92 -19.14 4.34
N ALA A 165 -7.33 -18.01 4.94
CA ALA A 165 -8.39 -17.99 5.94
C ALA A 165 -9.71 -18.61 5.44
N TRP A 166 -10.15 -18.27 4.23
CA TRP A 166 -11.38 -18.81 3.66
C TRP A 166 -11.26 -20.29 3.26
N LEU A 167 -10.13 -20.66 2.66
CA LEU A 167 -9.84 -22.03 2.24
C LEU A 167 -9.83 -23.02 3.41
N ARG A 168 -9.36 -22.59 4.59
CA ARG A 168 -9.38 -23.41 5.81
C ARG A 168 -10.79 -23.79 6.28
N THR A 169 -11.79 -23.01 5.89
CA THR A 169 -13.19 -23.28 6.22
C THR A 169 -13.96 -23.96 5.08
N ALA A 170 -13.35 -24.11 3.91
CA ALA A 170 -13.97 -24.68 2.74
C ALA A 170 -13.91 -26.20 2.75
N THR A 171 -15.03 -26.85 2.42
CA THR A 171 -15.10 -28.30 2.22
C THR A 171 -14.67 -28.65 0.81
N ILE A 172 -13.37 -28.50 0.54
CA ILE A 172 -12.73 -28.85 -0.74
C ILE A 172 -11.55 -29.79 -0.50
N THR A 173 -11.20 -30.58 -1.50
CA THR A 173 -10.05 -31.50 -1.45
C THR A 173 -8.74 -30.72 -1.28
N ASP A 174 -7.72 -31.39 -0.72
CA ASP A 174 -6.42 -30.78 -0.49
C ASP A 174 -5.73 -30.38 -1.80
N ASP A 175 -5.90 -31.17 -2.86
CA ASP A 175 -5.40 -30.85 -4.21
C ASP A 175 -6.05 -29.60 -4.79
N ALA A 176 -7.38 -29.47 -4.67
CA ALA A 176 -8.09 -28.27 -5.09
C ALA A 176 -7.64 -27.04 -4.28
N ARG A 177 -7.42 -27.21 -2.98
CA ARG A 177 -6.93 -26.14 -2.09
C ARG A 177 -5.54 -25.67 -2.52
N ASN A 178 -4.62 -26.59 -2.82
CA ASN A 178 -3.25 -26.27 -3.22
C ASN A 178 -3.21 -25.57 -4.58
N CYS A 179 -4.00 -26.03 -5.57
CA CYS A 179 -4.10 -25.35 -6.86
C CYS A 179 -4.54 -23.90 -6.70
N ILE A 180 -5.57 -23.67 -5.88
CA ILE A 180 -6.13 -22.34 -5.64
C ILE A 180 -5.14 -21.39 -4.94
N ILE A 181 -4.34 -21.90 -4.00
CA ILE A 181 -3.33 -21.10 -3.29
C ILE A 181 -2.25 -20.59 -4.25
N ILE A 182 -1.88 -21.41 -5.24
CA ILE A 182 -0.79 -21.16 -6.18
C ILE A 182 -1.24 -20.28 -7.37
N THR A 183 -2.54 -20.20 -7.65
CA THR A 183 -3.07 -19.40 -8.77
C THR A 183 -2.75 -17.89 -8.63
N ARG A 184 -2.15 -17.32 -9.69
CA ARG A 184 -1.81 -15.90 -9.79
C ARG A 184 -3.01 -14.99 -9.48
N LEU A 185 -2.73 -13.89 -8.79
CA LEU A 185 -3.65 -12.77 -8.61
C LEU A 185 -3.86 -12.06 -9.97
N MET A 186 -4.83 -12.49 -10.76
CA MET A 186 -5.32 -11.69 -11.88
C MET A 186 -6.44 -10.76 -11.40
N GLY A 187 -6.37 -9.50 -11.81
CA GLY A 187 -7.09 -8.39 -11.20
C GLY A 187 -8.60 -8.58 -11.01
N ARG A 188 -9.08 -8.03 -9.89
CA ARG A 188 -10.47 -7.80 -9.44
C ARG A 188 -11.24 -8.96 -8.77
N ALA A 189 -10.88 -10.23 -8.96
CA ALA A 189 -11.54 -11.34 -8.25
C ALA A 189 -10.61 -12.04 -7.26
N PHE A 190 -11.15 -12.37 -6.08
CA PHE A 190 -10.41 -13.07 -5.03
C PHE A 190 -9.88 -14.41 -5.55
N LEU A 191 -10.64 -15.06 -6.43
CA LEU A 191 -10.41 -16.34 -7.06
C LEU A 191 -11.12 -16.27 -8.41
N LEU A 192 -10.50 -16.75 -9.50
CA LEU A 192 -11.19 -16.89 -10.78
C LEU A 192 -12.38 -17.88 -10.62
N PRO A 193 -13.40 -17.82 -11.49
CA PRO A 193 -14.47 -18.82 -11.57
C PRO A 193 -13.92 -20.25 -11.63
#